data_AF-A0A3D4Q3A4-F1
#
_entry.id   AF-A0A3D4Q3A4-F1
#
_cell.length_a   1.000
_cell.length_b   1.000
_cell.length_c   1.000
_cell.angle_alpha   90.00
_cell.angle_beta   90.00
_cell.angle_gamma   90.00
#
_symmetry.space_group_name_H-M   'P 1'
#
loop_
_entity.id
_entity.type
_entity.pdbx_description
1 polymer ?
#
loop_
_entity_poly.entity_id
_entity_poly.type
_entity_poly.pdbx_seq_one_letter_code
_entity_poly.pdbx_strand_id
1 'polypeptide(L)'
;MNFDDWTANMATGTATHASGFTIRIEGNPKDPSDVYPGKFPEGMSFVDQARLLRSGLEFLAKAGGSAPTSWQSSPVQDAKTEAIKAREELAKRFADRPDKPQRSVLSLKKNS
;
A
#
# COMPACT_ATOMS: atom_id res chain seq x y z
N MET A 1 -12.55 1.58 28.61
CA MET A 1 -11.51 0.71 28.04
C MET A 1 -10.43 1.60 27.45
N ASN A 2 -9.16 1.32 27.70
CA ASN A 2 -8.06 2.02 27.01
C ASN A 2 -7.89 1.35 25.64
N PHE A 3 -7.80 2.11 24.55
CA PHE A 3 -7.70 1.56 23.19
C PHE A 3 -6.26 1.56 22.65
N ASP A 4 -5.34 2.16 23.40
CA ASP A 4 -3.94 2.35 23.02
C ASP A 4 -3.00 1.36 23.73
N ASP A 5 -3.55 0.45 24.55
CA ASP A 5 -2.79 -0.48 25.38
C ASP A 5 -2.43 -1.77 24.62
N TRP A 6 -1.55 -1.60 23.63
CA TRP A 6 -1.12 -2.64 22.71
C TRP A 6 0.32 -3.08 22.92
N THR A 7 0.55 -4.37 22.70
CA THR A 7 1.87 -4.99 22.67
C THR A 7 2.09 -5.66 21.31
N ALA A 8 3.19 -5.34 20.64
CA ALA A 8 3.51 -5.90 19.32
C ALA A 8 4.57 -6.99 19.46
N ASN A 9 4.30 -8.14 18.84
CA ASN A 9 5.29 -9.14 18.52
C ASN A 9 5.57 -9.10 17.01
N MET A 10 6.61 -8.33 16.65
CA MET A 10 7.01 -8.15 15.26
C MET A 10 7.56 -9.43 14.62
N ALA A 11 8.11 -10.35 15.41
CA ALA A 11 8.64 -11.60 14.89
C ALA A 11 7.54 -12.50 14.30
N THR A 12 6.32 -12.40 14.84
CA THR A 12 5.17 -13.20 14.39
C THR A 12 4.11 -12.38 13.64
N GLY A 13 4.28 -11.06 13.53
CA GLY A 13 3.26 -10.17 12.96
C GLY A 13 1.98 -10.13 13.79
N THR A 14 2.09 -10.20 15.13
CA THR A 14 0.93 -10.26 16.03
C THR A 14 0.91 -9.06 16.97
N ALA A 15 -0.24 -8.41 17.15
CA ALA A 15 -0.46 -7.44 18.22
C ALA A 15 -1.48 -7.97 19.23
N THR A 16 -1.22 -7.76 20.51
CA THR A 16 -2.08 -8.18 21.62
C THR A 16 -2.46 -6.96 22.45
N HIS A 17 -3.76 -6.77 22.63
CA HIS A 17 -4.33 -5.74 23.48
C HIS A 17 -4.46 -6.24 24.92
N ALA A 18 -4.39 -5.35 25.91
CA ALA A 18 -4.54 -5.68 27.33
C ALA A 18 -5.87 -6.41 27.69
N SER A 19 -6.90 -6.27 26.85
CA SER A 19 -8.17 -7.00 27.01
C SER A 19 -8.14 -8.45 26.53
N GLY A 20 -6.99 -8.96 26.08
CA GLY A 20 -6.85 -10.29 25.50
C GLY A 20 -7.25 -10.39 24.02
N PHE A 21 -7.65 -9.27 23.39
CA PHE A 21 -7.90 -9.24 21.95
C PHE A 21 -6.58 -9.28 21.20
N THR A 22 -6.51 -10.09 20.15
CA THR A 22 -5.30 -10.29 19.34
C THR A 22 -5.58 -9.97 17.89
N ILE A 23 -4.60 -9.43 17.20
CA ILE A 23 -4.62 -9.21 15.76
C ILE A 23 -3.38 -9.85 15.18
N ARG A 24 -3.54 -10.74 14.21
CA ARG A 24 -2.42 -11.27 13.43
C ARG A 24 -2.53 -10.74 12.00
N ILE A 25 -1.42 -10.26 11.47
CA ILE A 25 -1.34 -9.73 10.10
C ILE A 25 -0.39 -10.59 9.28
N GLU A 26 -0.70 -10.73 7.99
CA GLU A 26 0.18 -11.36 7.02
C GLU A 26 0.73 -10.31 6.06
N GLY A 27 2.02 -10.41 5.73
CA GLY A 27 2.70 -9.47 4.85
C GLY A 27 3.20 -8.22 5.58
N ASN A 28 3.06 -7.06 4.94
CA ASN A 28 3.61 -5.79 5.46
C ASN A 28 2.68 -5.19 6.52
N PRO A 29 3.17 -4.85 7.73
CA PRO A 29 2.35 -4.17 8.74
C PRO A 29 1.72 -2.83 8.33
N LYS A 30 2.30 -2.14 7.32
CA LYS A 30 1.72 -0.91 6.75
C LYS A 30 0.65 -1.17 5.68
N ASP A 31 0.72 -2.31 5.02
CA ASP A 31 -0.19 -2.72 3.95
C ASP A 31 -0.41 -4.23 4.06
N PRO A 32 -1.21 -4.66 5.06
CA PRO A 32 -1.38 -6.07 5.36
C PRO A 32 -2.14 -6.73 4.21
N SER A 33 -1.60 -7.83 3.71
CA SER A 33 -2.28 -8.61 2.66
C SER A 33 -3.51 -9.32 3.22
N ASP A 34 -3.44 -9.74 4.48
CA ASP A 34 -4.56 -10.29 5.23
C ASP A 34 -4.49 -9.89 6.71
N VAL A 35 -5.67 -9.77 7.34
CA VAL A 35 -5.83 -9.42 8.75
C VAL A 35 -6.72 -10.46 9.42
N TYR A 36 -6.20 -11.10 10.47
CA TYR A 36 -6.88 -12.10 11.27
C TYR A 36 -7.16 -11.54 12.68
N PRO A 37 -8.36 -10.97 12.92
CA PRO A 37 -8.78 -10.58 14.25
C PRO A 37 -9.10 -11.80 15.11
N GLY A 38 -8.70 -11.76 16.38
CA GLY A 38 -9.00 -12.76 17.39
C GLY A 38 -10.41 -12.61 17.98
N LYS A 39 -10.64 -13.27 19.11
CA LYS A 39 -11.91 -13.16 19.85
C LYS A 39 -12.05 -11.78 20.49
N PHE A 40 -13.12 -11.07 20.12
CA PHE A 40 -13.50 -9.84 20.80
C PHE A 40 -14.00 -10.12 22.23
N PRO A 41 -13.73 -9.21 23.20
CA PRO A 41 -14.33 -9.28 24.52
C PRO A 41 -15.86 -9.27 24.46
N GLU A 42 -16.49 -10.05 25.34
CA GLU A 42 -17.95 -10.20 25.39
C GLU A 42 -18.64 -8.90 25.82
N GLY A 43 -19.84 -8.64 25.27
CA GLY A 43 -20.66 -7.48 25.61
C GLY A 43 -20.20 -6.15 25.00
N MET A 44 -19.23 -6.16 24.09
CA MET A 44 -18.72 -4.95 23.45
C MET A 44 -19.58 -4.52 22.25
N SER A 45 -19.83 -3.21 22.12
CA SER A 45 -20.56 -2.66 20.99
C SER A 45 -19.78 -2.83 19.67
N PHE A 46 -20.48 -2.95 18.54
CA PHE A 46 -19.83 -3.06 17.22
C PHE A 46 -18.92 -1.85 16.90
N VAL A 47 -19.28 -0.67 17.40
CA VAL A 47 -18.48 0.56 17.22
C VAL A 47 -17.16 0.44 17.96
N ASP A 48 -17.19 -0.07 19.20
CA ASP A 48 -15.98 -0.25 20.00
C ASP A 48 -15.11 -1.40 19.47
N GLN A 49 -15.72 -2.46 18.93
CA GLN A 49 -14.98 -3.53 18.23
C GLN A 49 -14.22 -2.98 17.02
N ALA A 50 -14.88 -2.14 16.20
CA ALA A 50 -14.24 -1.50 15.06
C ALA A 50 -13.14 -0.50 15.47
N ARG A 51 -13.35 0.26 16.55
CA ARG A 51 -12.32 1.16 17.10
C ARG A 51 -11.11 0.38 17.60
N LEU A 52 -11.33 -0.73 18.30
CA LEU A 52 -10.27 -1.60 18.80
C LEU A 52 -9.46 -2.20 17.64
N LEU A 53 -10.14 -2.69 16.60
CA LEU A 53 -9.45 -3.23 15.43
C LEU A 53 -8.62 -2.16 14.71
N ARG A 54 -9.17 -0.95 14.56
CA ARG A 54 -8.45 0.17 13.94
C ARG A 54 -7.23 0.59 14.76
N SER A 55 -7.38 0.76 16.08
CA SER A 55 -6.25 1.18 16.93
C SER A 55 -5.12 0.15 16.94
N GLY A 56 -5.46 -1.15 16.92
CA GLY A 56 -4.47 -2.21 16.81
C GLY A 56 -3.72 -2.24 15.47
N LEU A 57 -4.42 -1.99 14.36
CA LEU A 57 -3.78 -1.88 13.04
C LEU A 57 -2.89 -0.64 12.94
N GLU A 58 -3.35 0.51 13.45
CA GLU A 58 -2.54 1.73 13.51
C GLU A 58 -1.28 1.52 14.36
N PHE A 59 -1.39 0.79 15.48
CA PHE A 59 -0.26 0.44 16.31
C PHE A 59 0.74 -0.46 15.58
N LEU A 60 0.27 -1.49 14.87
CA LEU A 60 1.12 -2.35 14.04
C LEU A 60 1.81 -1.59 12.90
N ALA A 61 1.08 -0.69 12.23
CA ALA A 61 1.64 0.14 11.15
C ALA A 61 2.68 1.13 11.67
N LYS A 62 2.48 1.71 12.86
CA LYS A 62 3.47 2.57 13.54
C LYS A 62 4.69 1.77 13.97
N ALA A 63 4.49 0.58 14.54
CA ALA A 63 5.57 -0.31 14.93
C ALA A 63 6.42 -0.68 13.70
N GLY A 64 5.79 -1.13 12.60
CA GLY A 64 6.47 -1.39 11.33
C GLY A 64 6.99 -0.15 10.59
N GLY A 65 6.74 1.05 11.12
CA GLY A 65 7.02 2.35 10.50
C GLY A 65 8.11 3.18 11.17
N SER A 66 8.81 2.66 12.18
CA SER A 66 10.02 3.29 12.73
C SER A 66 11.27 3.06 11.85
N ALA A 67 11.08 2.96 10.53
CA ALA A 67 12.12 3.29 9.56
C ALA A 67 11.69 4.62 8.93
N PRO A 68 12.48 5.70 9.08
CA PRO A 68 12.22 6.91 8.32
C PRO A 68 12.44 6.58 6.84
N THR A 69 11.80 7.37 5.98
CA THR A 69 11.97 7.49 4.53
C THR A 69 10.65 7.23 3.80
N SER A 70 10.04 8.37 3.45
CA SER A 70 9.28 8.64 2.23
C SER A 70 8.88 7.44 1.37
N TRP A 71 7.59 7.35 1.03
CA TRP A 71 7.12 6.96 -0.31
C TRP A 71 8.10 6.09 -1.11
N GLN A 72 8.33 4.87 -0.63
CA GLN A 72 9.08 3.87 -1.36
C GLN A 72 8.09 2.77 -1.68
N SER A 73 7.61 2.87 -2.93
CA SER A 73 7.06 1.79 -3.72
C SER A 73 7.81 0.49 -3.41
N SER A 74 7.07 -0.60 -3.20
CA SER A 74 7.63 -1.93 -2.97
C SER A 74 8.74 -2.26 -3.99
N PRO A 75 9.83 -2.97 -3.61
CA PRO A 75 10.94 -3.32 -4.51
C PRO A 75 10.55 -4.21 -5.72
N VAL A 76 9.29 -4.67 -5.76
CA VAL A 76 8.70 -5.35 -6.93
C VAL A 76 8.35 -4.36 -8.07
N GLN A 77 8.20 -3.07 -7.77
CA GLN A 77 7.94 -2.02 -8.76
C GLN A 77 9.23 -1.56 -9.45
N ASP A 78 10.36 -1.46 -8.73
CA ASP A 78 11.62 -0.95 -9.30
C ASP A 78 12.23 -1.88 -10.36
N ALA A 79 12.15 -3.20 -10.18
CA ALA A 79 12.58 -4.16 -11.20
C ALA A 79 11.71 -4.10 -12.47
N LYS A 80 10.42 -3.72 -12.33
CA LYS A 80 9.55 -3.46 -13.49
C LYS A 80 9.93 -2.16 -14.19
N THR A 81 10.42 -1.14 -13.46
CA THR A 81 10.80 0.15 -14.02
C THR A 81 11.95 0.05 -15.02
N GLU A 82 12.97 -0.77 -14.74
CA GLU A 82 14.09 -0.97 -15.66
C GLU A 82 13.69 -1.77 -16.91
N ALA A 83 12.91 -2.85 -16.74
CA ALA A 83 12.38 -3.63 -17.85
C ALA A 83 11.43 -2.80 -18.75
N ILE A 84 10.63 -1.91 -18.15
CA ILE A 84 9.76 -0.98 -18.87
C ILE A 84 10.60 0.07 -19.61
N LYS A 85 11.63 0.63 -18.97
CA LYS A 85 12.52 1.62 -19.56
C LYS A 85 13.30 1.04 -20.76
N ALA A 86 13.82 -0.18 -20.64
CA ALA A 86 14.49 -0.87 -21.74
C ALA A 86 13.55 -1.11 -22.93
N ARG A 87 12.27 -1.44 -22.66
CA ARG A 87 11.25 -1.64 -23.70
C ARG A 87 10.84 -0.33 -24.37
N GLU A 88 10.77 0.76 -23.62
CA GLU A 88 10.48 2.10 -24.13
C GLU A 88 11.63 2.66 -24.99
N GLU A 89 12.88 2.46 -24.58
CA GLU A 89 14.07 2.83 -25.37
C GLU A 89 14.12 2.07 -26.70
N LEU A 90 13.80 0.77 -26.68
CA LEU A 90 13.71 -0.04 -27.88
C LEU A 90 12.59 0.48 -28.79
N ALA A 91 11.41 0.80 -28.25
CA ALA A 91 10.29 1.35 -29.03
C ALA A 91 10.63 2.70 -29.69
N LYS A 92 11.37 3.60 -29.01
CA LYS A 92 11.82 4.89 -29.57
C LYS A 92 12.71 4.70 -30.80
N ARG A 93 13.59 3.69 -30.83
CA ARG A 93 14.43 3.38 -32.01
C ARG A 93 13.62 2.96 -33.24
N PHE A 94 12.45 2.36 -33.06
CA PHE A 94 11.57 1.99 -34.18
C PHE A 94 10.59 3.12 -34.56
N ALA A 95 10.41 4.11 -33.68
CA ALA A 95 9.52 5.26 -33.91
C ALA A 95 10.19 6.35 -34.78
N ASP A 96 11.50 6.56 -34.69
CA ASP A 96 12.22 7.48 -35.59
C ASP A 96 12.50 6.80 -36.94
N ARG A 97 11.45 6.62 -37.74
CA ARG A 97 11.58 6.32 -39.17
C ARG A 97 11.60 7.65 -39.93
N PRO A 98 12.65 7.96 -40.71
CA PRO A 98 12.72 9.17 -41.52
C PRO A 98 11.67 9.19 -42.65
N ASP A 99 11.10 8.03 -42.97
CA ASP A 99 10.15 7.82 -44.06
C ASP A 99 8.68 7.75 -43.58
N LYS A 100 8.35 8.51 -42.52
CA LYS A 100 6.97 8.57 -42.03
C LYS A 100 6.18 9.58 -42.86
N PRO A 101 5.04 9.17 -43.47
CA PRO A 101 4.21 10.11 -44.22
C PRO A 101 3.66 11.17 -43.27
N GLN A 102 3.83 12.43 -43.65
CA GLN A 102 3.34 13.58 -42.90
C GLN A 102 1.81 13.53 -42.86
N ARG A 103 1.25 13.30 -41.68
CA ARG A 103 -0.21 13.31 -41.50
C ARG A 103 -0.71 14.74 -41.65
N SER A 104 -1.67 14.94 -42.55
CA SER A 104 -2.36 16.23 -42.67
C SER A 104 -3.15 16.49 -41.38
N VAL A 105 -2.72 17.52 -40.64
CA VAL A 105 -3.48 18.03 -39.50
C VAL A 105 -4.57 18.93 -40.08
N LEU A 106 -5.82 18.47 -40.08
CA LEU A 106 -6.97 19.33 -40.37
C LEU A 106 -7.06 20.39 -39.26
N SER A 107 -6.49 21.57 -39.50
CA SER A 107 -6.71 22.71 -38.64
C SER A 107 -8.10 23.29 -38.94
N LEU A 108 -9.03 23.11 -38.01
CA LEU A 108 -10.30 23.82 -38.02
C LEU A 108 -10.02 25.30 -37.76
N LYS A 109 -9.78 26.06 -38.82
CA LYS A 109 -9.68 27.52 -38.75
C LYS A 109 -11.09 28.07 -38.51
N LYS A 110 -11.35 28.50 -37.27
CA LYS A 110 -12.58 29.20 -36.91
C LYS A 110 -12.52 30.59 -37.54
N ASN A 111 -13.31 30.82 -38.58
CA ASN A 111 -13.53 32.15 -39.10
C ASN A 111 -14.50 32.88 -38.15
N SER A 112 -14.11 34.09 -37.75
CA SER A 112 -14.91 34.98 -36.90
C SER A 112 -15.94 35.76 -37.70
#